data_AF-A0A2D6IXE9-F1
#
_entry.id   AF-A0A2D6IXE9-F1
#
_cell.length_a   1.000
_cell.length_b   1.000
_cell.length_c   1.000
_cell.angle_alpha   90.00
_cell.angle_beta   90.00
_cell.angle_gamma   90.00
#
_symmetry.space_group_name_H-M   'P 1'
#
loop_
_entity.id
_entity.type
_entity.pdbx_description
1 polymer ?
#
loop_
_entity_poly.entity_id
_entity_poly.type
_entity_poly.pdbx_seq_one_letter_code
_entity_poly.pdbx_strand_id
1 'polypeptide(L)'
;MKKVIFAIALFAISWAANAVQVVLVTHNQTAGSGTISSLIFDGSHTSGLYPASTAIFYWDGMALTSTGLYSTVGSIGSSIYATTIINDQITDLMIDTSTNSAGAALYDCIEGTFLSSVGASGCGGHNLGVNAMSDSTTIWGPGTAVAQTIGGDDVLTAGAPRDITAYDFGLESWDGTTLIIGNGVAVGSQSPGIGGGEAMVFTVVPVPAAVWLFGSALGLLGWARRRVA
;
A
#
# COMPACT_ATOMS: atom_id res chain seq x y z
N MET A 1 -32.76 0.21 35.43
CA MET A 1 -31.67 1.15 35.08
C MET A 1 -30.36 0.46 34.70
N LYS A 2 -29.77 -0.44 35.50
CA LYS A 2 -28.51 -1.17 35.16
C LYS A 2 -28.52 -1.89 33.78
N LYS A 3 -29.66 -2.44 33.36
CA LYS A 3 -29.82 -3.14 32.06
C LYS A 3 -29.83 -2.20 30.84
N VAL A 4 -30.28 -0.95 31.00
CA VAL A 4 -30.29 0.07 29.93
C VAL A 4 -28.88 0.60 29.70
N ILE A 5 -28.12 0.81 30.77
CA ILE A 5 -26.72 1.24 30.70
C ILE A 5 -25.85 0.20 29.98
N PHE A 6 -26.08 -1.10 30.21
CA PHE A 6 -25.35 -2.17 29.52
C PHE A 6 -25.67 -2.27 28.02
N ALA A 7 -26.92 -2.00 27.63
CA ALA A 7 -27.32 -2.02 26.21
C ALA A 7 -26.74 -0.83 25.44
N ILE A 8 -26.68 0.35 26.07
CA ILE A 8 -26.05 1.55 25.51
C ILE A 8 -24.53 1.36 25.40
N ALA A 9 -23.89 0.74 26.41
CA ALA A 9 -22.48 0.40 26.35
C ALA A 9 -22.17 -0.57 25.19
N LEU A 10 -22.99 -1.59 24.95
CA LEU A 10 -22.83 -2.51 23.81
C LEU A 10 -23.00 -1.81 22.44
N PHE A 11 -23.94 -0.86 22.33
CA PHE A 11 -24.11 -0.05 21.12
C PHE A 11 -22.98 0.98 20.90
N ALA A 12 -22.39 1.50 21.98
CA ALA A 12 -21.24 2.39 21.90
C ALA A 12 -19.95 1.63 21.51
N ILE A 13 -19.80 0.38 21.94
CA ILE A 13 -18.64 -0.46 21.59
C ILE A 13 -18.71 -0.95 20.13
N SER A 14 -19.90 -1.05 19.52
CA SER A 14 -20.05 -1.46 18.11
C SER A 14 -19.61 -0.40 17.09
N TRP A 15 -19.37 0.85 17.50
CA TRP A 15 -18.81 1.89 16.61
C TRP A 15 -17.28 1.81 16.50
N ALA A 16 -16.60 1.20 17.47
CA ALA A 16 -15.15 1.21 17.59
C ALA A 16 -14.42 0.04 16.89
N ALA A 17 -15.10 -0.75 16.03
CA ALA A 17 -14.50 -1.95 15.42
C ALA A 17 -14.95 -2.17 13.96
N ASN A 18 -15.09 -1.12 13.15
CA ASN A 18 -15.60 -1.21 11.78
C ASN A 18 -14.50 -1.21 10.70
N ALA A 19 -13.32 -1.73 11.01
CA ALA A 19 -12.34 -1.97 9.97
C ALA A 19 -12.86 -3.08 9.04
N VAL A 20 -13.19 -2.70 7.81
CA VAL A 20 -13.67 -3.62 6.78
C VAL A 20 -12.48 -4.15 6.00
N GLN A 21 -12.41 -5.46 5.80
CA GLN A 21 -11.39 -6.03 4.93
C GLN A 21 -11.62 -5.59 3.48
N VAL A 22 -10.58 -5.08 2.85
CA VAL A 22 -10.59 -4.66 1.44
C VAL A 22 -9.52 -5.44 0.67
N VAL A 23 -9.73 -5.61 -0.63
CA VAL A 23 -8.79 -6.27 -1.55
C VAL A 23 -8.27 -5.24 -2.52
N LEU A 24 -6.95 -5.16 -2.64
CA LEU A 24 -6.30 -4.34 -3.65
C LEU A 24 -6.62 -4.89 -5.04
N VAL A 25 -7.23 -4.06 -5.88
CA VAL A 25 -7.59 -4.40 -7.26
C VAL A 25 -6.51 -3.90 -8.23
N THR A 26 -6.11 -2.64 -8.07
CA THR A 26 -5.03 -2.04 -8.88
C THR A 26 -4.21 -1.08 -8.05
N HIS A 27 -2.91 -1.03 -8.31
CA HIS A 27 -2.05 0.08 -7.92
C HIS A 27 -1.48 0.69 -9.21
N ASN A 28 -1.74 1.96 -9.44
CA ASN A 28 -1.33 2.68 -10.64
C ASN A 28 -0.31 3.76 -10.30
N GLN A 29 0.64 3.97 -11.20
CA GLN A 29 1.64 5.02 -11.14
C GLN A 29 1.56 5.85 -12.42
N THR A 30 1.74 7.16 -12.30
CA THR A 30 1.73 8.09 -13.43
C THR A 30 3.15 8.57 -13.73
N ALA A 31 3.62 8.34 -14.95
CA ALA A 31 4.88 8.86 -15.43
C ALA A 31 4.83 10.39 -15.62
N GLY A 32 6.00 11.04 -15.70
CA GLY A 32 6.09 12.49 -15.98
C GLY A 32 5.42 12.92 -17.31
N SER A 33 5.23 11.99 -18.25
CA SER A 33 4.48 12.20 -19.50
C SER A 33 2.95 12.23 -19.33
N GLY A 34 2.44 11.93 -18.13
CA GLY A 34 1.02 11.71 -17.86
C GLY A 34 0.54 10.29 -18.19
N THR A 35 1.41 9.41 -18.67
CA THR A 35 1.08 8.01 -18.94
C THR A 35 0.85 7.26 -17.63
N ILE A 36 -0.29 6.57 -17.50
CA ILE A 36 -0.63 5.76 -16.33
C ILE A 36 -0.27 4.31 -16.61
N SER A 37 0.44 3.68 -15.69
CA SER A 37 0.82 2.26 -15.71
C SER A 37 0.39 1.57 -14.42
N SER A 38 -0.04 0.31 -14.51
CA SER A 38 -0.36 -0.50 -13.34
C SER A 38 0.89 -1.25 -12.84
N LEU A 39 1.09 -1.21 -11.54
CA LEU A 39 2.11 -1.98 -10.82
C LEU A 39 1.64 -3.40 -10.57
N ILE A 40 2.60 -4.30 -10.41
CA ILE A 40 2.37 -5.74 -10.34
C ILE A 40 2.67 -6.23 -8.94
N PHE A 41 1.72 -6.93 -8.32
CA PHE A 41 1.81 -7.35 -6.92
C PHE A 41 1.51 -8.85 -6.70
N ASP A 42 1.20 -9.59 -7.76
CA ASP A 42 0.85 -11.02 -7.72
C ASP A 42 2.08 -11.96 -7.71
N GLY A 43 3.29 -11.41 -7.80
CA GLY A 43 4.54 -12.16 -7.86
C GLY A 43 4.93 -12.66 -9.25
N SER A 44 4.14 -12.41 -10.29
CA SER A 44 4.40 -12.92 -11.64
C SER A 44 5.61 -12.29 -12.33
N HIS A 45 6.05 -11.11 -11.90
CA HIS A 45 7.12 -10.31 -12.52
C HIS A 45 8.37 -10.20 -11.64
N THR A 46 8.51 -11.04 -10.62
CA THR A 46 9.61 -10.89 -9.67
C THR A 46 10.91 -11.53 -10.14
N SER A 47 10.95 -12.18 -11.31
CA SER A 47 12.09 -12.98 -11.79
C SER A 47 12.66 -13.97 -10.75
N GLY A 48 11.88 -14.29 -9.70
CA GLY A 48 12.32 -15.05 -8.53
C GLY A 48 13.14 -14.27 -7.50
N LEU A 49 13.44 -13.00 -7.73
CA LEU A 49 14.21 -12.14 -6.82
C LEU A 49 13.35 -11.59 -5.66
N TYR A 50 12.04 -11.46 -5.85
CA TYR A 50 11.16 -10.80 -4.88
C TYR A 50 9.94 -11.68 -4.54
N PRO A 51 9.51 -11.71 -3.27
CA PRO A 51 8.26 -12.34 -2.88
C PRO A 51 7.02 -11.63 -3.46
N ALA A 52 5.96 -12.39 -3.69
CA ALA A 52 4.64 -11.87 -3.99
C ALA A 52 4.05 -11.11 -2.78
N SER A 53 3.08 -10.23 -3.04
CA SER A 53 2.32 -9.59 -1.97
C SER A 53 1.52 -10.64 -1.18
N THR A 54 1.64 -10.60 0.14
CA THR A 54 0.84 -11.38 1.10
C THR A 54 -0.03 -10.48 1.97
N ALA A 55 0.00 -9.16 1.73
CA ALA A 55 -0.72 -8.16 2.50
C ALA A 55 -2.23 -8.40 2.49
N ILE A 56 -2.82 -8.38 3.69
CA ILE A 56 -4.27 -8.32 3.89
C ILE A 56 -4.61 -6.91 4.36
N PHE A 57 -5.49 -6.22 3.65
CA PHE A 57 -5.82 -4.82 3.91
C PHE A 57 -7.13 -4.65 4.68
N TYR A 58 -7.16 -3.65 5.54
CA TYR A 58 -8.31 -3.23 6.32
C TYR A 58 -8.48 -1.73 6.23
N TRP A 59 -9.73 -1.29 6.03
CA TRP A 59 -10.12 0.11 5.96
C TRP A 59 -11.08 0.44 7.09
N ASP A 60 -10.74 1.40 7.95
CA ASP A 60 -11.57 1.80 9.09
C ASP A 60 -12.38 3.09 8.87
N GLY A 61 -12.27 3.69 7.68
CA GLY A 61 -12.88 4.97 7.33
C GLY A 61 -11.93 6.17 7.36
N MET A 62 -10.74 6.03 7.95
CA MET A 62 -9.71 7.07 7.99
C MET A 62 -8.32 6.54 7.60
N ALA A 63 -8.00 5.31 8.00
CA ALA A 63 -6.73 4.68 7.73
C ALA A 63 -6.91 3.36 6.98
N LEU A 64 -6.04 3.15 5.99
CA LEU A 64 -5.80 1.86 5.40
C LEU A 64 -4.65 1.21 6.17
N THR A 65 -4.86 0.01 6.70
CA THR A 65 -3.81 -0.77 7.34
C THR A 65 -3.66 -2.09 6.62
N SER A 66 -2.47 -2.68 6.68
CA SER A 66 -2.21 -4.01 6.17
C SER A 66 -1.51 -4.87 7.21
N THR A 67 -1.68 -6.18 7.10
CA THR A 67 -0.86 -7.16 7.81
C THR A 67 -0.15 -8.03 6.78
N GLY A 68 1.16 -8.21 6.96
CA GLY A 68 2.01 -8.99 6.05
C GLY A 68 2.80 -8.11 5.09
N LEU A 69 3.33 -8.73 4.03
CA LEU A 69 4.17 -8.05 3.06
C LEU A 69 3.36 -7.51 1.89
N TYR A 70 3.35 -6.21 1.70
CA TYR A 70 2.96 -5.57 0.46
C TYR A 70 4.18 -5.46 -0.46
N SER A 71 4.14 -6.11 -1.62
CA SER A 71 5.20 -6.08 -2.62
C SER A 71 4.64 -5.58 -3.94
N THR A 72 5.22 -4.51 -4.49
CA THR A 72 4.81 -3.97 -5.80
C THR A 72 5.99 -3.78 -6.71
N VAL A 73 5.84 -4.17 -7.97
CA VAL A 73 6.89 -4.13 -8.98
C VAL A 73 6.46 -3.19 -10.10
N GLY A 74 7.30 -2.22 -10.42
CA GLY A 74 7.27 -1.49 -11.68
C GLY A 74 8.09 -2.21 -12.73
N SER A 75 7.61 -2.30 -13.97
CA SER A 75 8.31 -2.97 -15.07
C SER A 75 8.10 -2.26 -16.40
N ILE A 76 9.02 -2.45 -17.35
CA ILE A 76 8.85 -2.00 -18.73
C ILE A 76 8.09 -3.06 -19.52
N GLY A 77 6.77 -2.86 -19.58
CA GLY A 77 5.83 -3.75 -20.23
C GLY A 77 5.13 -4.68 -19.25
N SER A 78 4.12 -5.39 -19.77
CA SER A 78 3.20 -6.23 -19.00
C SER A 78 3.48 -7.73 -19.13
N SER A 79 4.61 -8.10 -19.73
CA SER A 79 5.03 -9.50 -19.89
C SER A 79 5.79 -9.93 -18.65
N ILE A 80 5.61 -11.18 -18.20
CA ILE A 80 6.39 -11.78 -17.10
C ILE A 80 7.92 -11.75 -17.31
N TYR A 81 8.37 -11.50 -18.54
CA TYR A 81 9.78 -11.33 -18.92
C TYR A 81 10.22 -9.87 -19.03
N ALA A 82 9.34 -8.92 -18.69
CA ALA A 82 9.65 -7.50 -18.69
C ALA A 82 10.77 -7.19 -17.68
N THR A 83 11.64 -6.26 -18.04
CA THR A 83 12.68 -5.78 -17.12
C THR A 83 12.03 -5.00 -15.99
N THR A 84 12.36 -5.37 -14.76
CA THR A 84 11.92 -4.66 -13.55
C THR A 84 12.62 -3.30 -13.45
N ILE A 85 11.89 -2.30 -12.97
CA ILE A 85 12.37 -0.94 -12.73
C ILE A 85 12.73 -0.82 -11.25
N ILE A 86 11.73 -0.97 -10.38
CA ILE A 86 11.85 -0.93 -8.91
C ILE A 86 10.86 -1.93 -8.29
N ASN A 87 11.15 -2.38 -7.07
CA ASN A 87 10.24 -3.14 -6.23
C ASN A 87 10.16 -2.51 -4.83
N ASP A 88 8.99 -1.98 -4.47
CA ASP A 88 8.71 -1.57 -3.09
C ASP A 88 8.25 -2.77 -2.28
N GLN A 89 8.89 -2.99 -1.13
CA GLN A 89 8.54 -4.02 -0.14
C GLN A 89 8.21 -3.37 1.19
N ILE A 90 6.96 -3.48 1.61
CA ILE A 90 6.43 -2.80 2.78
C ILE A 90 5.77 -3.82 3.69
N THR A 91 6.28 -3.96 4.91
CA THR A 91 5.67 -4.84 5.92
C THR A 91 4.77 -4.03 6.82
N ASP A 92 3.52 -4.48 6.97
CA ASP A 92 2.49 -3.84 7.79
C ASP A 92 2.30 -2.35 7.43
N LEU A 93 2.10 -2.06 6.14
CA LEU A 93 1.78 -0.73 5.61
C LEU A 93 0.56 -0.14 6.33
N MET A 94 0.67 1.13 6.71
CA MET A 94 -0.39 1.98 7.20
C MET A 94 -0.40 3.27 6.40
N ILE A 95 -1.58 3.72 5.98
CA ILE A 95 -1.80 5.01 5.31
C ILE A 95 -2.95 5.69 6.06
N ASP A 96 -2.64 6.79 6.75
CA ASP A 96 -3.63 7.67 7.35
C ASP A 96 -4.01 8.75 6.34
N THR A 97 -5.21 8.61 5.77
CA THR A 97 -5.72 9.52 4.74
C THR A 97 -6.23 10.85 5.32
N SER A 98 -6.34 10.96 6.64
CA SER A 98 -6.73 12.20 7.30
C SER A 98 -5.53 13.15 7.48
N THR A 99 -4.33 12.60 7.60
CA THR A 99 -3.07 13.33 7.71
C THR A 99 -2.20 13.25 6.45
N ASN A 100 -2.63 12.48 5.45
CA ASN A 100 -1.85 12.15 4.24
C ASN A 100 -0.46 11.64 4.59
N SER A 101 -0.38 10.64 5.47
CA SER A 101 0.90 10.10 5.93
C SER A 101 0.91 8.59 5.91
N ALA A 102 2.02 8.01 5.47
CA ALA A 102 2.26 6.59 5.51
C ALA A 102 3.23 6.19 6.63
N GLY A 103 3.05 4.96 7.10
CA GLY A 103 3.93 4.28 8.03
C GLY A 103 4.03 2.80 7.67
N ALA A 104 5.04 2.13 8.22
CA ALA A 104 5.23 0.69 8.06
C ALA A 104 6.06 0.12 9.20
N ALA A 105 5.99 -1.20 9.41
CA ALA A 105 6.94 -1.89 10.27
C ALA A 105 8.32 -1.98 9.62
N LEU A 106 8.38 -2.22 8.30
CA LEU A 106 9.59 -2.21 7.48
C LEU A 106 9.27 -1.64 6.11
N TYR A 107 10.21 -0.90 5.54
CA TYR A 107 10.17 -0.47 4.15
C TYR A 107 11.53 -0.74 3.51
N ASP A 108 11.52 -1.31 2.31
CA ASP A 108 12.70 -1.49 1.46
C ASP A 108 12.33 -1.16 0.01
N CYS A 109 13.22 -0.47 -0.69
CA CYS A 109 13.13 -0.25 -2.12
C CYS A 109 14.25 -1.02 -2.80
N ILE A 110 13.89 -1.96 -3.64
CA ILE A 110 14.86 -2.79 -4.35
C ILE A 110 14.93 -2.39 -5.81
N GLU A 111 16.14 -2.10 -6.28
CA GLU A 111 16.40 -1.75 -7.66
C GLU A 111 16.16 -2.95 -8.59
N GLY A 112 15.52 -2.69 -9.73
CA GLY A 112 15.41 -3.64 -10.83
C GLY A 112 16.64 -3.62 -11.74
N THR A 113 16.53 -4.25 -12.91
CA THR A 113 17.62 -4.29 -13.89
C THR A 113 17.54 -3.20 -14.95
N PHE A 114 16.39 -2.55 -15.12
CA PHE A 114 16.22 -1.55 -16.17
C PHE A 114 17.05 -0.28 -15.92
N LEU A 115 16.99 0.28 -14.70
CA LEU A 115 17.51 1.62 -14.45
C LEU A 115 19.04 1.71 -14.54
N SER A 116 19.76 0.64 -14.18
CA SER A 116 21.20 0.56 -14.39
C SER A 116 21.58 0.63 -15.88
N SER A 117 20.74 0.12 -16.79
CA SER A 117 20.97 0.21 -18.24
C SER A 117 20.83 1.61 -18.82
N VAL A 118 20.14 2.52 -18.09
CA VAL A 118 19.98 3.93 -18.47
C VAL A 118 20.77 4.88 -17.57
N GLY A 119 21.67 4.34 -16.74
CA GLY A 119 22.55 5.15 -15.89
C GLY A 119 21.83 5.84 -14.74
N ALA A 120 20.80 5.21 -14.16
CA ALA A 120 20.04 5.74 -13.03
C ALA A 120 19.87 4.72 -11.90
N SER A 121 19.66 5.21 -10.68
CA SER A 121 19.10 4.45 -9.55
C SER A 121 17.76 5.06 -9.16
N GLY A 122 16.69 4.29 -9.31
CA GLY A 122 15.34 4.70 -8.95
C GLY A 122 15.12 4.70 -7.45
N CYS A 123 15.59 3.67 -6.76
CA CYS A 123 15.46 3.59 -5.31
C CYS A 123 16.37 4.61 -4.61
N GLY A 124 17.57 4.84 -5.15
CA GLY A 124 18.50 5.83 -4.63
C GLY A 124 18.24 7.27 -5.10
N GLY A 125 17.43 7.52 -6.12
CA GLY A 125 17.16 8.88 -6.59
C GLY A 125 18.40 9.63 -7.12
N HIS A 126 19.34 8.94 -7.77
CA HIS A 126 20.56 9.52 -8.35
C HIS A 126 20.89 8.94 -9.72
N ASN A 127 21.69 9.67 -10.51
CA ASN A 127 22.29 9.19 -11.75
C ASN A 127 23.67 8.58 -11.49
N LEU A 128 24.03 7.54 -12.26
CA LEU A 128 25.27 6.76 -12.15
C LEU A 128 26.50 7.42 -12.81
N GLY A 129 26.50 8.75 -12.89
CA GLY A 129 27.62 9.52 -13.43
C GLY A 129 28.02 9.20 -14.88
N VAL A 130 29.32 9.30 -15.14
CA VAL A 130 29.98 9.10 -16.44
C VAL A 130 30.31 7.64 -16.67
N ASN A 131 30.67 6.90 -15.62
CA ASN A 131 31.09 5.50 -15.72
C ASN A 131 29.89 4.52 -15.74
N ALA A 132 28.67 4.99 -15.49
CA ALA A 132 27.44 4.20 -15.41
C ALA A 132 27.49 3.08 -14.35
N MET A 133 28.29 3.25 -13.31
CA MET A 133 28.39 2.36 -12.16
C MET A 133 27.92 3.08 -10.90
N SER A 134 27.20 2.37 -10.02
CA SER A 134 26.81 2.93 -8.73
C SER A 134 28.01 2.95 -7.79
N ASP A 135 28.55 4.14 -7.54
CA ASP A 135 29.51 4.40 -6.47
C ASP A 135 28.82 4.81 -5.16
N SER A 136 27.51 5.04 -5.21
CA SER A 136 26.65 5.39 -4.09
C SER A 136 26.15 4.15 -3.33
N THR A 137 25.82 4.37 -2.06
CA THR A 137 25.20 3.36 -1.20
C THR A 137 23.92 3.93 -0.61
N THR A 138 22.85 3.14 -0.67
CA THR A 138 21.57 3.44 -0.03
C THR A 138 21.17 2.25 0.82
N ILE A 139 20.78 2.49 2.05
CA ILE A 139 20.41 1.48 3.03
C ILE A 139 19.04 1.82 3.58
N TRP A 140 18.14 0.86 3.53
CA TRP A 140 16.84 0.90 4.18
C TRP A 140 16.87 0.12 5.49
N GLY A 141 16.22 0.68 6.51
CA GLY A 141 16.05 0.09 7.82
C GLY A 141 17.10 0.50 8.87
N PRO A 142 16.88 0.11 10.14
CA PRO A 142 15.70 -0.62 10.63
C PRO A 142 14.41 0.23 10.56
N GLY A 143 13.27 -0.44 10.40
CA GLY A 143 11.98 0.24 10.26
C GLY A 143 11.83 0.92 8.90
N THR A 144 11.45 2.21 8.93
CA THR A 144 11.33 3.08 7.76
C THR A 144 12.51 4.04 7.58
N ALA A 145 13.57 3.87 8.37
CA ALA A 145 14.76 4.71 8.26
C ALA A 145 15.46 4.51 6.90
N VAL A 146 15.99 5.59 6.36
CA VAL A 146 16.78 5.60 5.12
C VAL A 146 18.09 6.33 5.37
N ALA A 147 19.19 5.77 4.87
CA ALA A 147 20.49 6.41 4.84
C ALA A 147 21.11 6.28 3.45
N GLN A 148 21.69 7.36 2.95
CA GLN A 148 22.36 7.38 1.67
C GLN A 148 23.70 8.10 1.77
N THR A 149 24.70 7.53 1.10
CA THR A 149 25.98 8.20 0.82
C THR A 149 26.19 8.20 -0.68
N ILE A 150 26.31 9.39 -1.26
CA ILE A 150 26.62 9.57 -2.67
C ILE A 150 28.13 9.49 -2.85
N GLY A 151 28.57 8.63 -3.76
CA GLY A 151 29.99 8.34 -4.00
C GLY A 151 30.41 8.63 -5.43
N GLY A 152 31.73 8.69 -5.66
CA GLY A 152 32.32 8.73 -6.99
C GLY A 152 31.83 9.89 -7.86
N ASP A 153 31.40 9.57 -9.07
CA ASP A 153 30.81 10.49 -10.04
C ASP A 153 29.28 10.46 -10.08
N ASP A 154 28.63 9.78 -9.13
CA ASP A 154 27.18 9.78 -9.00
C ASP A 154 26.64 11.17 -8.63
N VAL A 155 25.45 11.50 -9.14
CA VAL A 155 24.85 12.82 -8.93
C VAL A 155 23.40 12.67 -8.48
N LEU A 156 23.06 13.26 -7.33
CA LEU A 156 21.68 13.37 -6.85
C LEU A 156 20.80 14.02 -7.91
N THR A 157 19.75 13.31 -8.31
CA THR A 157 18.76 13.83 -9.26
C THR A 157 17.57 14.38 -8.51
N ALA A 158 17.71 15.53 -7.87
CA ALA A 158 16.64 16.29 -7.19
C ALA A 158 15.72 15.53 -6.19
N GLY A 159 15.85 14.22 -6.04
CA GLY A 159 15.07 13.36 -5.17
C GLY A 159 15.97 12.77 -4.10
N ALA A 160 15.43 12.68 -2.89
CA ALA A 160 15.96 11.79 -1.86
C ALA A 160 15.76 10.32 -2.31
N PRO A 161 16.42 9.35 -1.65
CA PRO A 161 16.04 7.96 -1.82
C PRO A 161 14.54 7.76 -1.65
N ARG A 162 13.96 6.84 -2.41
CA ARG A 162 12.57 6.45 -2.24
C ARG A 162 12.42 5.86 -0.84
N ASP A 163 11.43 6.35 -0.10
CA ASP A 163 11.10 5.93 1.25
C ASP A 163 9.58 5.76 1.41
N ILE A 164 9.12 5.48 2.64
CA ILE A 164 7.70 5.26 2.93
C ILE A 164 6.82 6.47 2.58
N THR A 165 7.37 7.69 2.48
CA THR A 165 6.61 8.90 2.13
C THR A 165 6.14 8.90 0.67
N ALA A 166 6.67 8.00 -0.18
CA ALA A 166 6.09 7.73 -1.50
C ALA A 166 4.61 7.32 -1.43
N TYR A 167 4.15 6.85 -0.26
CA TYR A 167 2.79 6.40 0.02
C TYR A 167 1.97 7.39 0.87
N ASP A 168 2.43 8.64 1.02
CA ASP A 168 1.72 9.74 1.71
C ASP A 168 0.46 10.16 0.92
N PHE A 169 -0.51 9.25 0.87
CA PHE A 169 -1.71 9.32 0.06
C PHE A 169 -2.87 9.94 0.81
N GLY A 170 -3.69 10.70 0.09
CA GLY A 170 -4.98 11.17 0.58
C GLY A 170 -6.12 10.24 0.18
N LEU A 171 -7.28 10.46 0.79
CA LEU A 171 -8.52 9.83 0.37
C LEU A 171 -9.03 10.52 -0.90
N GLU A 172 -9.14 9.78 -1.99
CA GLU A 172 -9.77 10.28 -3.21
C GLU A 172 -11.29 10.02 -3.16
N SER A 173 -11.70 8.78 -2.91
CA SER A 173 -13.12 8.43 -2.79
C SER A 173 -13.37 7.16 -1.98
N TRP A 174 -14.56 7.11 -1.37
CA TRP A 174 -15.11 5.93 -0.71
C TRP A 174 -16.63 5.92 -0.86
N ASP A 175 -17.18 4.90 -1.51
CA ASP A 175 -18.63 4.77 -1.73
C ASP A 175 -19.29 3.65 -0.89
N GLY A 176 -18.53 3.02 0.00
CA GLY A 176 -18.95 1.86 0.79
C GLY A 176 -18.62 0.50 0.15
N THR A 177 -18.21 0.49 -1.12
CA THR A 177 -17.84 -0.72 -1.87
C THR A 177 -16.47 -0.64 -2.52
N THR A 178 -16.07 0.55 -2.96
CA THR A 178 -14.79 0.85 -3.59
C THR A 178 -14.09 1.97 -2.82
N LEU A 179 -12.82 1.73 -2.49
CA LEU A 179 -11.92 2.71 -1.87
C LEU A 179 -10.86 3.10 -2.90
N ILE A 180 -10.65 4.40 -3.07
CA ILE A 180 -9.55 4.94 -3.87
C ILE A 180 -8.74 5.89 -2.97
N ILE A 181 -7.46 5.59 -2.83
CA ILE A 181 -6.49 6.43 -2.12
C ILE A 181 -5.32 6.73 -3.05
N GLY A 182 -4.72 7.90 -2.91
CA GLY A 182 -3.59 8.28 -3.75
C GLY A 182 -3.33 9.78 -3.76
N ASN A 183 -2.38 10.16 -4.60
CA ASN A 183 -2.10 11.53 -5.03
C ASN A 183 -2.03 11.65 -6.57
N GLY A 184 -2.28 10.54 -7.27
CA GLY A 184 -2.33 10.42 -8.71
C GLY A 184 -3.74 10.14 -9.22
N VAL A 185 -3.81 9.45 -10.36
CA VAL A 185 -5.06 9.17 -11.07
C VAL A 185 -5.14 7.69 -11.39
N ALA A 186 -6.32 7.08 -11.17
CA ALA A 186 -6.56 5.69 -11.53
C ALA A 186 -6.71 5.48 -13.05
N VAL A 187 -6.35 4.29 -13.54
CA VAL A 187 -6.59 3.89 -14.94
C VAL A 187 -8.09 4.01 -15.26
N GLY A 188 -8.41 4.68 -16.37
CA GLY A 188 -9.80 4.91 -16.81
C GLY A 188 -10.39 6.25 -16.37
N SER A 189 -9.67 7.05 -15.59
CA SER A 189 -10.03 8.45 -15.36
C SER A 189 -9.88 9.29 -16.62
N GLN A 190 -10.75 10.30 -16.77
CA GLN A 190 -10.72 11.26 -17.88
C GLN A 190 -9.73 12.42 -17.64
N SER A 191 -9.04 12.44 -16.49
CA SER A 191 -8.02 13.43 -16.18
C SER A 191 -6.62 12.91 -16.50
N PRO A 192 -5.72 13.73 -17.08
CA PRO A 192 -4.31 13.41 -17.08
C PRO A 192 -3.81 13.26 -15.64
N GLY A 193 -3.00 12.24 -15.38
CA GLY A 193 -2.36 12.07 -14.08
C GLY A 193 -1.26 13.11 -13.86
N ILE A 194 -0.97 13.41 -12.59
CA ILE A 194 0.17 14.23 -12.21
C ILE A 194 1.42 13.34 -12.24
N GLY A 195 2.49 13.79 -12.88
CA GLY A 195 3.74 13.04 -12.93
C GLY A 195 4.26 12.68 -11.53
N GLY A 196 4.56 11.41 -11.30
CA GLY A 196 4.94 10.87 -10.00
C GLY A 196 3.77 10.51 -9.09
N GLY A 197 2.53 10.78 -9.49
CA GLY A 197 1.34 10.44 -8.72
C GLY A 197 1.00 8.95 -8.78
N GLU A 198 0.54 8.41 -7.66
CA GLU A 198 0.14 7.01 -7.48
C GLU A 198 -1.32 6.93 -7.01
N ALA A 199 -2.02 5.85 -7.38
CA ALA A 199 -3.41 5.59 -6.99
C ALA A 199 -3.64 4.10 -6.73
N MET A 200 -4.11 3.78 -5.53
CA MET A 200 -4.51 2.42 -5.13
C MET A 200 -6.03 2.31 -5.10
N VAL A 201 -6.57 1.30 -5.77
CA VAL A 201 -8.00 1.01 -5.84
C VAL A 201 -8.28 -0.31 -5.14
N PHE A 202 -9.22 -0.29 -4.20
CA PHE A 202 -9.63 -1.46 -3.45
C PHE A 202 -11.13 -1.71 -3.57
N THR A 203 -11.54 -2.95 -3.36
CA THR A 203 -12.93 -3.35 -3.21
C THR A 203 -13.16 -4.05 -1.88
N VAL A 204 -14.32 -3.79 -1.26
CA VAL A 204 -14.74 -4.47 -0.04
C VAL A 204 -14.88 -5.97 -0.25
N VAL A 205 -14.37 -6.77 0.69
CA VAL A 205 -14.70 -8.19 0.78
C VAL A 205 -16.08 -8.32 1.44
N PRO A 206 -17.12 -8.79 0.74
CA PRO A 206 -18.42 -8.96 1.36
C PRO A 206 -18.33 -10.01 2.46
N VAL A 207 -18.53 -9.60 3.72
CA VAL A 207 -18.69 -10.56 4.80
C VAL A 207 -20.06 -11.22 4.61
N PRO A 208 -20.14 -12.55 4.42
CA PRO A 208 -21.43 -13.21 4.27
C PRO A 208 -22.32 -12.86 5.46
N ALA A 209 -23.49 -12.27 5.20
CA ALA A 209 -24.44 -11.84 6.24
C ALA A 209 -24.76 -12.95 7.26
N ALA A 210 -24.63 -14.21 6.83
CA ALA A 210 -24.69 -15.39 7.66
C ALA A 210 -23.79 -15.32 8.91
N VAL A 211 -22.54 -14.86 8.81
CA VAL A 211 -21.61 -14.82 9.96
C VAL A 211 -22.12 -13.89 11.05
N TRP A 212 -22.66 -12.73 10.66
CA TRP A 212 -23.28 -11.77 11.57
C TRP A 212 -24.59 -12.30 12.18
N LEU A 213 -25.42 -12.94 11.37
CA LEU A 213 -26.68 -13.53 11.83
C LEU A 213 -26.44 -14.69 12.79
N PHE A 214 -25.45 -15.55 12.51
CA PHE A 214 -25.09 -16.66 13.39
C PHE A 214 -24.42 -16.18 14.67
N GLY A 215 -23.51 -15.20 14.60
CA GLY A 215 -22.88 -14.62 15.79
C GLY A 215 -23.90 -13.97 16.73
N SER A 216 -24.80 -13.15 16.19
CA SER A 216 -25.86 -12.50 16.97
C SER A 216 -26.89 -13.49 17.52
N ALA A 217 -27.29 -14.50 16.73
CA ALA A 217 -28.18 -15.56 17.19
C ALA A 217 -27.55 -16.40 18.32
N LEU A 218 -26.27 -16.76 18.20
CA LEU A 218 -25.54 -17.49 19.26
C LEU A 218 -25.39 -16.65 20.53
N GLY A 219 -25.14 -15.35 20.41
CA GLY A 219 -25.13 -14.42 21.55
C GLY A 219 -26.48 -14.36 22.27
N LEU A 220 -27.58 -14.26 21.51
CA LEU A 220 -28.94 -14.28 22.05
C LEU A 220 -29.29 -15.62 22.71
N LEU A 221 -28.90 -16.75 22.10
CA LEU A 221 -29.08 -18.09 22.67
C LEU A 221 -28.32 -18.26 23.98
N GLY A 222 -27.06 -17.80 24.04
CA GLY A 222 -26.26 -17.83 25.27
C GLY A 222 -26.88 -17.00 26.39
N TRP A 223 -27.45 -15.83 26.06
CA TRP A 223 -28.15 -14.99 27.02
C TRP A 223 -29.48 -15.59 27.50
N ALA A 224 -30.26 -16.18 26.59
CA ALA A 224 -31.51 -16.85 26.93
C ALA A 224 -31.25 -18.01 27.91
N ARG A 225 -30.18 -18.79 27.71
CA ARG A 225 -29.82 -19.91 28.57
C ARG A 225 -29.45 -19.50 30.01
N ARG A 226 -28.84 -18.33 30.19
CA ARG A 226 -28.49 -17.77 31.52
C ARG A 226 -29.67 -17.24 32.32
N ARG A 227 -30.87 -17.13 31.74
CA ARG A 227 -32.08 -16.67 32.45
C ARG A 227 -32.94 -17.81 33.01
N VAL A 228 -32.64 -19.06 32.64
CA VAL A 228 -33.42 -20.25 33.02
C VAL A 228 -32.76 -21.01 34.18
N ALA A 229 -31.49 -20.74 34.48
CA ALA A 229 -30.79 -21.18 35.70
C ALA A 229 -30.77 -20.03 36.72
#